data_AF-A0A0K9P1K5-F1
#
_entry.id   AF-A0A0K9P1K5-F1
#
_cell.length_a   1.000
_cell.length_b   1.000
_cell.length_c   1.000
_cell.angle_alpha   90.00
_cell.angle_beta   90.00
_cell.angle_gamma   90.00
#
_symmetry.space_group_name_H-M   'P 1'
#
loop_
_entity.id
_entity.type
_entity.pdbx_description
1 polymer ?
#
loop_
_entity_poly.entity_id
_entity_poly.type
_entity_poly.pdbx_seq_one_letter_code
_entity_poly.pdbx_strand_id
1 'polypeptide(L)' 'MYDEVTGKSAKARTSNLNEELGQVDTILSYKTGVSYGIHSSEVEMAAVKHMESESIFFF' A
#
# COMPACT_ATOMS: atom_id res chain seq x y z
N MET A 1 -16.82 2.68 2.00
CA MET A 1 -16.00 1.46 2.20
C MET A 1 -15.50 1.46 3.63
N TYR A 2 -15.70 0.36 4.36
CA TYR A 2 -15.30 0.18 5.75
C TYR A 2 -14.47 -1.10 5.85
N ASP A 3 -13.32 -1.03 6.50
CA ASP A 3 -12.49 -2.18 6.82
C ASP A 3 -12.79 -2.64 8.25
N GLU A 4 -13.36 -3.83 8.38
CA GLU A 4 -13.76 -4.43 9.66
C GLU A 4 -12.56 -4.87 10.51
N VAL A 5 -11.40 -5.16 9.90
CA VAL A 5 -10.21 -5.63 10.61
C VAL A 5 -9.52 -4.47 11.32
N THR A 6 -9.36 -3.34 10.63
CA THR A 6 -8.73 -2.15 11.21
C THR A 6 -9.73 -1.18 11.83
N GLY A 7 -11.04 -1.40 11.62
CA GLY A 7 -12.13 -0.55 12.07
C GLY A 7 -12.17 0.81 11.37
N LYS A 8 -11.57 0.95 10.19
CA LYS A 8 -11.37 2.23 9.51
C LYS A 8 -12.27 2.37 8.29
N SER A 9 -12.95 3.52 8.19
CA SER A 9 -13.62 3.94 6.97
C SER A 9 -12.64 4.56 5.98
N ALA A 10 -12.84 4.27 4.69
CA ALA A 10 -12.18 5.00 3.63
C ALA A 10 -12.55 6.48 3.71
N LYS A 11 -11.53 7.35 3.77
CA LYS A 11 -11.68 8.80 3.88
C LYS A 11 -11.03 9.47 2.69
N ALA A 12 -11.80 10.24 1.93
CA ALA A 12 -11.25 11.13 0.91
C ALA A 12 -10.41 12.22 1.60
N ARG A 13 -9.12 12.30 1.27
CA ARG A 13 -8.21 13.34 1.79
C ARG A 13 -8.28 14.63 0.98
N THR A 14 -8.77 14.54 -0.26
CA THR A 14 -8.86 15.62 -1.22
C THR A 14 -10.17 15.45 -1.98
N SER A 15 -11.19 16.24 -1.64
CA SER A 15 -12.58 16.03 -2.08
C SER A 15 -12.87 16.53 -3.50
N ASN A 16 -12.06 17.44 -4.04
CA ASN A 16 -12.23 17.99 -5.39
C ASN A 16 -11.80 17.02 -6.51
N LEU A 17 -11.27 15.85 -6.19
CA LEU A 17 -10.89 14.81 -7.17
C LEU A 17 -11.94 13.70 -7.28
N ASN A 18 -13.06 13.78 -6.54
CA ASN A 18 -14.05 12.72 -6.50
C ASN A 18 -14.68 12.43 -7.88
N GLU A 19 -14.81 13.45 -8.74
CA GLU A 19 -15.33 13.31 -10.11
C GLU A 19 -14.28 12.76 -11.09
N GLU A 20 -13.00 13.10 -10.89
CA GLU A 20 -11.86 12.59 -11.67
C GLU A 20 -11.62 11.09 -11.44
N LEU A 21 -11.98 10.56 -10.26
CA LEU A 21 -11.88 9.13 -9.98
C LEU A 21 -12.71 8.25 -10.93
N GLY A 22 -13.79 8.77 -11.49
CA GLY A 22 -14.62 8.05 -12.47
C GLY A 22 -13.97 7.91 -13.85
N GLN A 23 -12.88 8.63 -14.11
CA GLN A 23 -12.18 8.71 -15.39
C GLN A 23 -10.81 8.00 -15.36
N VAL A 24 -10.43 7.39 -14.23
CA VAL A 24 -9.15 6.70 -14.09
C VAL A 24 -9.17 5.40 -14.90
N ASP A 25 -8.39 5.36 -15.97
CA ASP A 25 -8.24 4.18 -16.84
C ASP A 25 -7.08 3.27 -16.41
N THR A 26 -5.99 3.86 -15.91
CA THR A 26 -4.78 3.13 -15.51
C THR A 26 -4.54 3.26 -14.00
N ILE A 27 -4.39 2.11 -13.31
CA ILE A 27 -4.03 2.05 -11.89
C ILE A 27 -2.62 1.50 -11.76
N LEU A 28 -1.70 2.32 -11.24
CA LEU A 28 -0.34 1.88 -10.90
C LEU A 28 -0.32 1.35 -9.46
N SER A 29 -0.07 0.06 -9.31
CA SER A 29 0.01 -0.60 -8.00
C SER A 29 1.46 -0.86 -7.61
N TYR A 30 1.85 -0.46 -6.40
CA TYR A 30 3.17 -0.70 -5.84
C TYR A 30 3.14 -1.94 -4.92
N LYS A 31 3.98 -2.94 -5.20
CA LYS A 31 3.98 -4.25 -4.52
C LYS A 31 4.37 -4.19 -3.03
N THR A 32 5.01 -3.12 -2.59
CA THR A 32 5.83 -3.13 -1.38
C THR A 32 5.08 -2.78 -0.08
N GLY A 33 3.74 -2.61 -0.10
CA GLY A 33 2.99 -2.23 1.11
C GLY A 33 1.60 -2.85 1.31
N VAL A 34 1.07 -3.61 0.35
CA VAL A 34 -0.31 -4.17 0.43
C VAL A 34 -0.31 -5.69 0.64
N SER A 35 0.84 -6.36 0.49
CA SER A 35 0.90 -7.83 0.43
C SER A 35 1.51 -8.53 1.66
N TYR A 36 2.23 -7.84 2.53
CA TYR A 36 2.97 -8.48 3.65
C TYR A 36 2.10 -8.77 4.89
N GLY A 37 0.78 -8.89 4.74
CA GLY A 37 -0.15 -8.89 5.86
C GLY A 37 -0.74 -10.24 6.25
N ILE A 38 -0.70 -11.27 5.40
CA ILE A 38 -1.49 -12.48 5.72
C ILE A 38 -0.95 -13.83 5.21
N HIS A 39 0.06 -13.87 4.32
CA HIS A 39 0.62 -15.15 3.83
C HIS A 39 2.13 -15.11 3.51
N SER A 40 2.84 -14.04 3.88
CA SER A 40 4.27 -13.94 3.57
C SER A 40 5.10 -14.88 4.44
N SER A 41 5.87 -15.74 3.79
CA SER A 41 6.83 -16.63 4.47
C SER A 41 7.91 -15.78 5.18
N GLU A 42 8.50 -16.32 6.25
CA GLU A 42 9.63 -15.68 6.96
C GLU A 42 10.77 -15.26 6.00
N VAL A 43 10.97 -16.03 4.92
CA VAL A 43 11.95 -15.74 3.86
C VAL A 43 11.61 -14.46 3.09
N GLU A 44 10.32 -14.23 2.79
CA GLU A 44 9.87 -13.03 2.09
C GLU A 44 10.02 -11.79 2.97
N MET A 45 9.69 -11.91 4.26
CA MET A 45 9.87 -10.83 5.24
C MET A 45 11.35 -10.47 5.44
N ALA A 46 12.24 -11.46 5.44
CA ALA A 46 13.68 -11.24 5.54
C ALA A 46 14.24 -10.52 4.30
N ALA A 47 13.79 -10.88 3.09
CA ALA A 47 14.21 -10.23 1.85
C ALA A 47 13.76 -8.76 1.80
N VAL A 48 12.52 -8.47 2.22
CA VAL A 48 11.99 -7.10 2.28
C VAL A 48 12.78 -6.23 3.24
N LYS A 49 13.05 -6.75 4.44
CA LYS A 49 13.84 -6.03 5.44
C LYS A 49 15.26 -5.72 4.95
N HIS A 50 15.84 -6.58 4.12
CA HIS A 50 17.14 -6.34 3.49
C HIS A 50 17.08 -5.25 2.41
N MET A 51 16.04 -5.28 1.56
CA MET A 51 15.82 -4.25 0.54
C MET A 51 15.53 -2.86 1.15
N GLU A 52 14.83 -2.80 2.29
CA GLU A 52 14.61 -1.55 3.04
C GLU A 52 15.90 -1.03 3.68
N SER A 53 16.74 -1.93 4.23
CA SER A 53 18.05 -1.59 4.79
C SER A 53 18.99 -0.93 3.77
N GLU A 54 19.03 -1.44 2.53
CA GLU A 54 19.86 -0.87 1.45
C GLU A 54 19.31 0.48 0.93
N SER A 55 17.99 0.66 0.97
CA SER A 55 17.34 1.90 0.55
C SER A 55 17.50 3.04 1.57
N ILE A 56 17.62 2.71 2.86
CA ILE A 56 17.86 3.70 3.94
C ILE A 56 19.31 4.22 3.94
N PHE A 57 20.27 3.46 3.39
CA PHE A 57 21.67 3.87 3.32
C PHE A 57 21.98 4.89 2.21
N PHE A 58 20.98 5.25 1.39
CA PHE A 58 21.12 6.21 0.28
C PHE A 58 20.50 7.59 0.55
N PHE A 59 20.21 7.93 1.81
CA PHE A 59 19.79 9.27 2.23
C PHE A 59 20.72 9.87 3.29
#